data_AF-A0A1S8CUQ6-F1
#
_entry.id   AF-A0A1S8CUQ6-F1
#
_cell.length_a   1.000
_cell.length_b   1.000
_cell.length_c   1.000
_cell.angle_alpha   90.00
_cell.angle_beta   90.00
_cell.angle_gamma   90.00
#
_symmetry.space_group_name_H-M   'P 1'
#
loop_
_entity.id
_entity.type
_entity.pdbx_description
1 polymer ?
#
loop_
_entity_poly.entity_id
_entity_poly.type
_entity_poly.pdbx_seq_one_letter_code
_entity_poly.pdbx_strand_id
1 'polypeptide(L)' 'MVITIKGKKYNAQHIVSMDLNEGMLYVHLSTGELEKIDFEDDQEARQILNSFESVLGAVSAHTQM' A
#
# COMPACT_ATOMS: atom_id res chain seq x y z
N MET A 1 -5.70 4.27 10.52
CA MET A 1 -5.40 2.86 10.18
C MET A 1 -3.90 2.75 9.95
N VAL A 2 -3.25 1.71 10.45
CA VAL A 2 -1.80 1.49 10.26
C VAL A 2 -1.61 0.24 9.41
N ILE A 3 -0.84 0.35 8.33
CA ILE A 3 -0.42 -0.76 7.48
C ILE A 3 0.99 -1.14 7.92
N THR A 4 1.23 -2.42 8.20
CA THR A 4 2.58 -2.92 8.48
C THR A 4 3.09 -3.67 7.28
N ILE A 5 4.24 -3.25 6.74
CA ILE A 5 4.88 -3.83 5.55
C ILE A 5 6.31 -4.19 5.94
N LYS A 6 6.66 -5.48 5.93
CA LYS A 6 7.96 -6.00 6.40
C LYS A 6 8.43 -5.38 7.74
N GLY A 7 7.53 -5.29 8.71
CA GLY A 7 7.81 -4.73 10.04
C GLY A 7 7.85 -3.19 10.12
N LYS A 8 7.87 -2.47 8.99
CA LYS A 8 7.70 -1.01 8.96
C LYS A 8 6.22 -0.66 9.07
N LYS A 9 5.90 0.38 9.84
CA LYS A 9 4.52 0.85 10.06
C LYS A 9 4.26 2.12 9.27
N TYR A 10 3.23 2.10 8.44
CA TYR A 10 2.78 3.23 7.63
C TYR A 10 1.38 3.63 8.08
N ASN A 11 1.14 4.94 8.25
CA ASN A 11 -0.22 5.42 8.42
C ASN A 11 -0.90 5.44 7.05
N ALA A 12 -1.97 4.66 6.91
CA ALA A 12 -2.67 4.47 5.64
C ALA A 12 -3.18 5.78 5.02
N GLN A 13 -3.51 6.79 5.84
CA GLN A 13 -3.96 8.10 5.37
C GLN A 13 -2.86 8.90 4.66
N HIS A 14 -1.59 8.55 4.88
CA HIS A 14 -0.44 9.17 4.24
C HIS A 14 0.05 8.38 3.04
N ILE A 15 -0.56 7.25 2.69
CA ILE A 15 -0.19 6.48 1.51
C ILE A 15 -1.11 6.90 0.37
N VAL A 16 -0.53 7.46 -0.69
CA VAL A 16 -1.25 7.96 -1.86
C VAL A 16 -1.50 6.81 -2.84
N SER A 17 -0.47 6.01 -3.12
CA SER A 17 -0.54 4.83 -3.97
C SER A 17 0.50 3.79 -3.56
N MET A 18 0.29 2.57 -4.03
CA MET A 18 1.27 1.50 -3.96
C MET A 18 1.39 0.84 -5.34
N ASP A 19 2.60 0.50 -5.73
CA ASP A 19 2.88 -0.16 -7.01
C ASP A 19 3.82 -1.34 -6.78
N LEU A 20 3.63 -2.43 -7.54
CA LEU A 20 4.51 -3.59 -7.51
C LEU A 20 5.21 -3.74 -8.86
N ASN A 21 6.54 -3.74 -8.85
CA ASN A 21 7.34 -3.97 -10.05
C ASN A 21 8.57 -4.81 -9.74
N GLU A 22 8.76 -5.92 -10.46
CA GLU A 22 9.93 -6.81 -10.35
C GLU A 22 10.30 -7.19 -8.89
N GLY A 23 9.33 -7.63 -8.09
CA GLY A 23 9.55 -7.99 -6.68
C GLY A 23 9.72 -6.82 -5.71
N MET A 24 9.70 -5.58 -6.20
CA MET A 24 9.80 -4.38 -5.39
C MET A 24 8.42 -3.73 -5.21
N LEU A 25 8.03 -3.52 -3.95
CA LEU A 25 6.87 -2.71 -3.60
C LEU A 25 7.30 -1.26 -3.41
N TYR A 26 6.64 -0.38 -4.15
CA TYR A 26 6.81 1.07 -4.12
C TYR A 26 5.64 1.67 -3.35
N VAL A 27 5.93 2.42 -2.28
CA VAL A 27 4.92 3.09 -1.47
C VAL A 27 5.10 4.60 -1.64
N HIS A 28 4.12 5.23 -2.29
CA HIS A 28 4.10 6.67 -2.52
C HIS A 28 3.43 7.37 -1.35
N LEU A 29 4.18 8.21 -0.64
CA LEU A 29 3.67 8.93 0.53
C LEU A 29 3.17 10.33 0.17
N SER A 30 2.24 10.84 0.98
CA SER A 30 1.68 12.19 0.82
C SER A 30 2.72 13.30 1.00
N THR A 31 3.87 12.98 1.59
CA THR A 31 5.04 13.87 1.73
C THR A 31 5.79 14.06 0.41
N GLY A 32 5.51 13.25 -0.62
CA GLY A 32 6.29 13.16 -1.85
C GLY A 32 7.46 12.17 -1.76
N GLU A 33 7.65 11.52 -0.61
CA GLU A 33 8.65 10.47 -0.44
C GLU A 33 8.22 9.16 -1.10
N LEU A 34 9.20 8.41 -1.60
CA LEU A 34 9.02 7.10 -2.20
C LEU A 34 9.80 6.07 -1.38
N GLU A 35 9.08 5.17 -0.72
CA GLU A 35 9.67 4.04 -0.04
C GLU A 35 9.72 2.84 -0.98
N LYS A 36 10.88 2.19 -1.04
CA LYS A 36 11.10 0.97 -1.84
C LYS A 36 11.33 -0.19 -0.89
N ILE A 37 10.55 -1.24 -1.04
CA ILE A 37 10.58 -2.41 -0.16
C ILE A 37 10.77 -3.63 -1.03
N ASP A 38 11.88 -4.32 -0.80
CA ASP A 38 12.22 -5.56 -1.49
C ASP A 38 11.44 -6.73 -0.89
N PHE A 39 10.72 -7.46 -1.73
CA PHE A 39 10.06 -8.70 -1.39
C PHE A 39 10.75 -9.87 -2.09
N GLU A 40 11.18 -10.86 -1.30
CA GLU A 40 11.72 -12.11 -1.83
C GLU A 40 10.61 -12.94 -2.51
N ASP A 41 9.34 -12.70 -2.13
CA ASP A 41 8.15 -13.34 -2.67
C ASP A 41 7.13 -12.30 -3.14
N ASP A 42 6.91 -12.26 -4.46
CA ASP A 42 5.89 -11.44 -5.11
C ASP A 42 4.48 -11.65 -4.54
N GLN A 43 4.15 -12.84 -4.03
CA GLN A 43 2.83 -13.11 -3.49
C GLN A 43 2.55 -12.29 -2.24
N GLU A 44 3.54 -12.12 -1.36
CA GLU A 44 3.40 -11.32 -0.15
C GLU A 44 3.14 -9.84 -0.51
N ALA A 45 3.92 -9.30 -1.46
CA ALA A 45 3.75 -7.94 -1.94
C ALA A 45 2.37 -7.71 -2.58
N ARG A 46 1.89 -8.68 -3.39
CA ARG A 46 0.55 -8.64 -4.01
C ARG A 46 -0.57 -8.68 -2.98
N GLN A 47 -0.44 -9.47 -1.91
CA GLN A 47 -1.44 -9.52 -0.85
C GLN A 47 -1.58 -8.17 -0.14
N ILE A 48 -0.46 -7.48 0.10
CA ILE A 48 -0.45 -6.15 0.71
C ILE A 48 -1.10 -5.13 -0.23
N LEU A 49 -0.73 -5.13 -1.51
CA LEU A 49 -1.31 -4.26 -2.52
C LEU A 49 -2.84 -4.45 -2.63
N ASN A 50 -3.29 -5.69 -2.78
CA ASN A 50 -4.73 -6.01 -2.85
C ASN A 50 -5.48 -5.59 -1.58
N SER A 51 -4.85 -5.75 -0.40
CA SER A 51 -5.45 -5.33 0.87
C SER A 51 -5.58 -3.80 0.95
N PHE A 52 -4.57 -3.07 0.47
CA PHE A 52 -4.61 -1.61 0.39
C PHE A 52 -5.69 -1.11 -0.57
N GLU A 53 -5.75 -1.68 -1.78
CA GLU A 53 -6.75 -1.34 -2.79
C GLU A 53 -8.18 -1.66 -2.32
N SER A 54 -8.39 -2.78 -1.63
CA SER A 54 -9.69 -3.14 -1.06
C SER A 54 -10.16 -2.11 -0.04
N VAL A 55 -9.25 -1.59 0.79
CA VAL A 55 -9.60 -0.52 1.76
C VAL A 55 -9.95 0.78 1.05
N LEU A 56 -9.19 1.19 0.03
CA LEU A 56 -9.49 2.40 -0.75
C LEU A 56 -10.80 2.27 -1.56
N GLY A 57 -11.05 1.10 -2.14
CA GLY A 57 -12.28 0.78 -2.85
C GLY A 57 -13.49 0.79 -1.93
N ALA A 58 -13.36 0.27 -0.70
CA ALA A 58 -14.41 0.33 0.32
C ALA A 58 -14.71 1.78 0.77
N VAL A 59 -13.70 2.65 0.85
CA VAL A 59 -13.91 4.09 1.15
C VAL A 59 -14.64 4.80 0.01
N SER A 60 -14.36 4.41 -1.24
CA SER A 60 -15.01 4.98 -2.43
C SER A 60 -16.49 4.59 -2.53
N ALA A 61 -16.85 3.38 -2.11
CA ALA A 61 -18.24 2.89 -2.12
C ALA A 61 -19.14 3.52 -1.04
N HIS A 62 -18.57 4.14 0.00
CA HIS A 62 -19.33 4.81 1.08
C HIS A 62 -19.60 6.30 0.84
N THR A 63 -19.07 6.88 -0.24
CA THR A 63 -19.31 8.28 -0.61
C THR A 63 -20.48 8.43 -1.61
N GLN A 64 -21.07 7.32 -2.06
CA GLN A 64 -22.23 7.29 -2.94
C GLN A 64 -23.50 6.83 -2.21
N MET A 65 -23.96 7.59 -1.20
CA MET A 65 -25.35 7.56 -0.73
C MET A 65 -25.78 8.95 -0.26
#